data_AF-A0A953ALA0-F1
#
_entry.id   AF-A0A953ALA0-F1
#
_cell.length_a   1.000
_cell.length_b   1.000
_cell.length_c   1.000
_cell.angle_alpha   90.00
_cell.angle_beta   90.00
_cell.angle_gamma   90.00
#
_symmetry.space_group_name_H-M   'P 1'
#
loop_
_entity.id
_entity.type
_entity.pdbx_description
1 polymer ?
#
loop_
_entity_poly.entity_id
_entity_poly.type
_entity_poly.pdbx_seq_one_letter_code
_entity_poly.pdbx_strand_id
1 'polypeptide(L)'
;MASLLVPLTDDQKALVDCVAEAFADGEEQAKWPIFDYVEGMLERNGRRAGEILASFPRAGRWNYGAVWWRGLESGRSPRPEDEVGLTLLGMSRSAWLAKFAEFVVAMLEIMAQRWESAPLSPQRPRTASMTRALVEGLAGRERIAQRSCWPGWFPTALAREPFFAGLERAGATWETISVPREARAYAGIDDIDGYVETLEELTAVPHVPVAPSTPSPLDLVGALDYLDAIWRLAHDKKGLFSYPSAERVAKLAYPPNTTDELGARLSALAEILRSAETRARAVRGRRGRGRPGRDRSLATLAEVALETVGEEGRDRVKDAIAVLEDAIALRDAGQHADAAPRAVAAAKRLGIDYPFGDVAATWAMLTRRVIEALSALREEIDAATRERATAPASEAAQQQV
;
A
#
# COMPACT_ATOMS: atom_id res chain seq x y z
N MET A 1 -2.39 -2.98 -2.01
CA MET A 1 -3.64 -2.18 -1.89
C MET A 1 -4.79 -3.12 -2.18
N ALA A 2 -5.89 -3.05 -1.42
CA ALA A 2 -7.08 -3.85 -1.73
C ALA A 2 -7.73 -3.29 -3.00
N SER A 3 -7.94 -4.15 -4.01
CA SER A 3 -8.66 -3.77 -5.23
C SER A 3 -10.12 -3.45 -4.90
N LEU A 4 -10.69 -2.47 -5.58
CA LEU A 4 -12.11 -2.12 -5.46
C LEU A 4 -13.04 -3.21 -6.03
N LEU A 5 -12.50 -4.16 -6.80
CA LEU A 5 -13.24 -5.26 -7.42
C LEU A 5 -13.43 -6.47 -6.49
N VAL A 6 -12.90 -6.41 -5.27
CA VAL A 6 -13.10 -7.48 -4.27
C VAL A 6 -14.61 -7.65 -3.99
N PRO A 7 -15.13 -8.89 -4.02
CA PRO A 7 -16.54 -9.15 -3.70
C PRO A 7 -16.93 -8.62 -2.32
N LEU A 8 -18.09 -7.98 -2.23
CA LEU A 8 -18.62 -7.48 -0.96
C LEU A 8 -18.93 -8.65 -0.01
N THR A 9 -18.64 -8.46 1.28
CA THR A 9 -19.10 -9.38 2.32
C THR A 9 -20.63 -9.31 2.46
N ASP A 10 -21.23 -10.30 3.12
CA ASP A 10 -22.68 -10.32 3.37
C ASP A 10 -23.15 -9.09 4.16
N ASP A 11 -22.30 -8.55 5.04
CA ASP A 11 -22.54 -7.31 5.79
C ASP A 11 -22.49 -6.07 4.92
N GLN A 12 -21.47 -5.96 4.08
CA GLN A 12 -21.34 -4.87 3.12
C GLN A 12 -22.49 -4.88 2.11
N LYS A 13 -22.89 -6.06 1.64
CA LYS A 13 -24.00 -6.24 0.72
C LYS A 13 -25.32 -5.81 1.36
N ALA A 14 -25.59 -6.21 2.61
CA ALA A 14 -26.81 -5.81 3.31
C ALA A 14 -26.90 -4.29 3.49
N LEU A 15 -25.79 -3.61 3.78
CA LEU A 15 -25.75 -2.15 3.86
C LEU A 15 -26.00 -1.51 2.49
N VAL A 16 -25.33 -1.98 1.44
CA VAL A 16 -25.50 -1.47 0.06
C VAL A 16 -26.95 -1.62 -0.39
N ASP A 17 -27.56 -2.79 -0.19
CA ASP A 17 -28.94 -3.03 -0.59
C ASP A 17 -29.93 -2.20 0.23
N CYS A 18 -29.70 -1.99 1.52
CA CYS A 18 -30.52 -1.10 2.36
C CYS A 18 -30.49 0.36 1.88
N VAL A 19 -29.31 0.88 1.53
CA VAL A 19 -29.17 2.26 1.02
C VAL A 19 -29.80 2.38 -0.36
N ALA A 20 -29.61 1.38 -1.22
CA ALA A 20 -30.15 1.36 -2.58
C ALA A 20 -31.68 1.28 -2.61
N GLU A 21 -32.28 0.46 -1.75
CA GLU A 21 -33.73 0.34 -1.60
C GLU A 21 -34.35 1.68 -1.17
N ALA A 22 -33.81 2.29 -0.10
CA ALA A 22 -34.29 3.58 0.39
C ALA A 22 -34.14 4.71 -0.64
N PHE A 23 -33.09 4.67 -1.47
CA PHE A 23 -32.93 5.59 -2.59
C PHE A 23 -33.97 5.35 -3.69
N ALA A 24 -34.20 4.08 -4.06
CA ALA A 24 -35.10 3.69 -5.13
C ALA A 24 -36.59 3.91 -4.80
N ASP A 25 -36.94 3.96 -3.51
CA ASP A 25 -38.27 4.32 -3.03
C ASP A 25 -38.58 5.82 -3.20
N GLY A 26 -37.55 6.66 -3.35
CA GLY A 26 -37.73 8.06 -3.74
C GLY A 26 -38.19 8.16 -5.21
N GLU A 27 -39.27 8.88 -5.48
CA GLU A 27 -39.84 9.06 -6.82
C GLU A 27 -38.91 9.90 -7.76
N GLU A 28 -39.41 10.97 -8.39
CA GLU A 28 -38.65 11.71 -9.43
C GLU A 28 -37.36 12.38 -8.92
N GLN A 29 -37.22 12.58 -7.61
CA GLN A 29 -36.05 13.19 -6.97
C GLN A 29 -35.56 12.29 -5.85
N ALA A 30 -35.00 11.13 -6.21
CA ALA A 30 -34.40 10.22 -5.26
C ALA A 30 -33.33 10.92 -4.42
N LYS A 31 -33.49 10.84 -3.10
CA LYS A 31 -32.57 11.39 -2.11
C LYS A 31 -31.90 10.24 -1.38
N TRP A 32 -30.65 10.45 -1.02
CA TRP A 32 -29.92 9.51 -0.19
C TRP A 32 -30.50 9.46 1.23
N PRO A 33 -30.61 8.26 1.85
CA PRO A 33 -31.05 8.14 3.23
C PRO A 33 -30.03 8.77 4.20
N ILE A 34 -30.51 9.17 5.37
CA ILE A 34 -29.65 9.60 6.48
C ILE A 34 -29.10 8.39 7.24
N PHE A 35 -27.95 8.57 7.91
CA PHE A 35 -27.29 7.50 8.65
C PHE A 35 -28.17 6.88 9.74
N ASP A 36 -28.96 7.68 10.47
CA ASP A 36 -29.89 7.19 11.51
C ASP A 36 -30.88 6.13 10.97
N TYR A 37 -31.38 6.33 9.75
CA TYR A 37 -32.27 5.38 9.09
C TYR A 37 -31.54 4.07 8.76
N VAL A 38 -30.34 4.18 8.18
CA VAL A 38 -29.52 3.02 7.78
C VAL A 38 -29.10 2.21 9.01
N GLU A 39 -28.69 2.90 10.08
CA GLU A 39 -28.32 2.30 11.36
C GLU A 39 -29.51 1.56 11.98
N GLY A 40 -30.66 2.21 12.10
CA GLY A 40 -31.87 1.58 12.65
C GLY A 40 -32.37 0.38 11.85
N MET A 41 -32.19 0.36 10.53
CA MET A 41 -32.56 -0.79 9.69
C MET A 41 -31.58 -1.97 9.82
N LEU A 42 -30.28 -1.70 9.97
CA LEU A 42 -29.26 -2.73 10.15
C LEU A 42 -29.26 -3.30 11.58
N GLU A 43 -29.52 -2.48 12.59
CA GLU A 43 -29.60 -2.91 13.99
C GLU A 43 -30.71 -3.93 14.22
N ARG A 44 -31.84 -3.81 13.50
CA ARG A 44 -32.95 -4.80 13.54
C ARG A 44 -32.49 -6.22 13.17
N ASN A 45 -31.40 -6.34 12.43
CA ASN A 45 -30.80 -7.60 12.01
C ASN A 45 -29.49 -7.92 12.77
N GLY A 46 -29.22 -7.22 13.88
CA GLY A 46 -28.02 -7.41 14.70
C GLY A 46 -26.73 -6.89 14.09
N ARG A 47 -26.81 -5.98 13.11
CA ARG A 47 -25.65 -5.45 12.37
C ARG A 47 -25.35 -4.01 12.78
N ARG A 48 -24.07 -3.63 12.79
CA ARG A 48 -23.61 -2.29 13.17
C ARG A 48 -23.18 -1.50 11.95
N ALA A 49 -23.98 -0.51 11.55
CA ALA A 49 -23.75 0.26 10.33
C ALA A 49 -22.37 0.95 10.31
N GLY A 50 -21.94 1.55 11.43
CA GLY A 50 -20.63 2.23 11.51
C GLY A 50 -19.43 1.31 11.29
N GLU A 51 -19.46 0.09 11.84
CA GLU A 51 -18.39 -0.91 11.66
C GLU A 51 -18.34 -1.40 10.20
N ILE A 52 -19.50 -1.62 9.60
CA ILE A 52 -19.61 -2.06 8.19
C ILE A 52 -19.11 -0.96 7.25
N LEU A 53 -19.48 0.31 7.46
CA LEU A 53 -19.00 1.45 6.67
C LEU A 53 -17.48 1.61 6.70
N ALA A 54 -16.85 1.33 7.84
CA ALA A 54 -15.41 1.37 7.99
C ALA A 54 -14.69 0.20 7.30
N SER A 55 -15.40 -0.92 7.07
CA SER A 55 -14.83 -2.13 6.47
C SER A 55 -14.69 -2.09 4.93
N PHE A 56 -15.36 -1.16 4.25
CA PHE A 56 -15.36 -1.11 2.79
C PHE A 56 -13.95 -0.82 2.23
N PRO A 57 -13.54 -1.50 1.14
CA PRO A 57 -12.32 -1.17 0.44
C PRO A 57 -12.42 0.24 -0.14
N ARG A 58 -11.31 0.98 -0.05
CA ARG A 58 -11.19 2.35 -0.56
C ARG A 58 -9.89 2.49 -1.33
N ALA A 59 -9.93 3.24 -2.43
CA ALA A 59 -8.76 3.46 -3.28
C ALA A 59 -8.65 4.91 -3.77
N GLY A 60 -7.44 5.24 -4.20
CA GLY A 60 -7.10 6.50 -4.85
C GLY A 60 -7.08 7.71 -3.92
N ARG A 61 -6.72 8.86 -4.50
CA ARG A 61 -6.64 10.16 -3.81
C ARG A 61 -7.95 10.62 -3.16
N TRP A 62 -9.09 10.13 -3.64
CA TRP A 62 -10.43 10.57 -3.23
C TRP A 62 -11.10 9.64 -2.22
N ASN A 63 -10.40 8.64 -1.68
CA ASN A 63 -10.97 7.61 -0.81
C ASN A 63 -12.24 6.98 -1.41
N TYR A 64 -12.22 6.78 -2.74
CA TYR A 64 -13.35 6.27 -3.50
C TYR A 64 -13.62 4.83 -3.11
N GLY A 65 -14.89 4.47 -2.99
CA GLY A 65 -15.34 3.12 -2.66
C GLY A 65 -16.83 2.99 -2.97
N ALA A 66 -17.41 1.83 -2.67
CA ALA A 66 -18.82 1.55 -2.97
C ALA A 66 -19.81 2.49 -2.25
N VAL A 67 -19.43 3.00 -1.07
CA VAL A 67 -20.30 3.80 -0.19
C VAL A 67 -19.58 5.07 0.24
N TRP A 68 -20.33 6.17 0.33
CA TRP A 68 -19.87 7.46 0.83
C TRP A 68 -20.84 8.03 1.87
N TRP A 69 -20.35 8.94 2.71
CA TRP A 69 -21.17 9.74 3.61
C TRP A 69 -20.63 11.17 3.72
N ARG A 70 -21.47 12.10 4.16
CA ARG A 70 -21.08 13.48 4.40
C ARG A 70 -20.04 13.56 5.53
N GLY A 71 -18.84 14.08 5.25
CA GLY A 71 -17.73 14.16 6.21
C GLY A 71 -16.65 13.07 6.06
N LEU A 72 -16.84 12.14 5.12
CA LEU A 72 -15.86 11.10 4.79
C LEU A 72 -14.47 11.67 4.42
N GLU A 73 -14.43 12.76 3.66
CA GLU A 73 -13.18 13.41 3.23
C GLU A 73 -12.33 13.91 4.41
N SER A 74 -12.97 14.22 5.54
CA SER A 74 -12.32 14.65 6.78
C SER A 74 -11.99 13.48 7.73
N GLY A 75 -12.24 12.23 7.31
CA GLY A 75 -12.03 11.05 8.14
C GLY A 75 -12.96 10.93 9.35
N ARG A 76 -14.07 11.68 9.35
CA ARG A 76 -15.05 11.68 10.44
C ARG A 76 -15.99 10.48 10.31
N SER A 77 -16.34 9.85 11.42
CA SER A 77 -17.48 8.95 11.49
C SER A 77 -18.79 9.66 11.10
N PRO A 78 -19.74 8.95 10.46
CA PRO A 78 -21.04 9.53 10.12
C PRO A 78 -21.81 9.93 11.38
N ARG A 79 -22.50 11.07 11.31
CA ARG A 79 -23.48 11.51 12.31
C ARG A 79 -24.88 11.06 11.89
N PRO A 80 -25.84 10.97 12.82
CA PRO A 80 -27.21 10.54 12.53
C PRO A 80 -27.87 11.30 11.36
N GLU A 81 -27.61 12.62 11.25
CA GLU A 81 -28.13 13.49 10.21
C GLU A 81 -27.39 13.45 8.87
N ASP A 82 -26.24 12.77 8.79
CA ASP A 82 -25.43 12.73 7.57
C ASP A 82 -26.09 11.83 6.53
N GLU A 83 -26.12 12.29 5.28
CA GLU A 83 -26.52 11.46 4.14
C GLU A 83 -25.48 10.37 3.90
N VAL A 84 -25.98 9.15 3.63
CA VAL A 84 -25.21 7.99 3.21
C VAL A 84 -25.68 7.58 1.84
N GLY A 85 -24.76 7.50 0.89
CA GLY A 85 -25.09 7.18 -0.50
C GLY A 85 -24.13 6.20 -1.13
N LEU A 86 -24.50 5.74 -2.32
CA LEU A 86 -23.72 4.83 -3.13
C LEU A 86 -23.02 5.58 -4.26
N THR A 87 -21.82 5.13 -4.61
CA THR A 87 -21.17 5.44 -5.88
C THR A 87 -21.67 4.48 -6.96
N LEU A 88 -21.28 4.66 -8.23
CA LEU A 88 -21.56 3.74 -9.32
C LEU A 88 -21.09 2.32 -9.00
N LEU A 89 -19.93 2.18 -8.33
CA LEU A 89 -19.48 0.90 -7.83
C LEU A 89 -20.49 0.30 -6.84
N GLY A 90 -20.95 1.05 -5.84
CA GLY A 90 -21.96 0.54 -4.90
C GLY A 90 -23.30 0.22 -5.55
N MET A 91 -23.76 1.06 -6.48
CA MET A 91 -24.99 0.83 -7.24
C MET A 91 -24.91 -0.47 -8.06
N SER A 92 -23.78 -0.74 -8.70
CA SER A 92 -23.56 -1.96 -9.50
C SER A 92 -23.64 -3.24 -8.67
N ARG A 93 -23.28 -3.18 -7.39
CA ARG A 93 -23.26 -4.32 -6.46
C ARG A 93 -24.59 -4.51 -5.73
N SER A 94 -25.54 -3.58 -5.91
CA SER A 94 -26.88 -3.67 -5.34
C SER A 94 -27.84 -4.43 -6.26
N ALA A 95 -28.74 -5.22 -5.66
CA ALA A 95 -29.85 -5.83 -6.38
C ALA A 95 -30.83 -4.80 -6.98
N TRP A 96 -30.94 -3.61 -6.38
CA TRP A 96 -31.92 -2.59 -6.76
C TRP A 96 -31.42 -1.65 -7.86
N LEU A 97 -30.12 -1.31 -7.84
CA LEU A 97 -29.54 -0.27 -8.69
C LEU A 97 -28.54 -0.79 -9.73
N ALA A 98 -28.26 -2.10 -9.79
CA ALA A 98 -27.29 -2.66 -10.75
C ALA A 98 -27.60 -2.27 -12.20
N LYS A 99 -28.86 -2.39 -12.64
CA LYS A 99 -29.27 -2.01 -13.99
C LYS A 99 -29.21 -0.51 -14.25
N PHE A 100 -29.40 0.30 -13.21
CA PHE A 100 -29.20 1.74 -13.31
C PHE A 100 -27.72 2.09 -13.44
N ALA A 101 -26.83 1.39 -12.72
CA ALA A 101 -25.39 1.56 -12.87
C ALA A 101 -24.91 1.20 -14.30
N GLU A 102 -25.37 0.06 -14.84
CA GLU A 102 -25.11 -0.32 -16.25
C GLU A 102 -25.56 0.79 -17.22
N PHE A 103 -26.75 1.36 -17.00
CA PHE A 103 -27.22 2.51 -17.79
C PHE A 103 -26.28 3.71 -17.70
N VAL A 104 -25.81 4.07 -16.50
CA VAL A 104 -24.88 5.20 -16.34
C VAL A 104 -23.54 4.93 -17.01
N VAL A 105 -23.00 3.71 -16.91
CA VAL A 105 -21.76 3.32 -17.62
C VAL A 105 -21.91 3.47 -19.13
N ALA A 106 -23.02 2.99 -19.70
CA ALA A 106 -23.31 3.17 -21.12
C ALA A 106 -23.39 4.67 -21.52
N MET A 107 -23.90 5.53 -20.62
CA MET A 107 -23.91 6.97 -20.86
C MET A 107 -22.51 7.61 -20.80
N LEU A 108 -21.56 7.05 -20.04
CA LEU A 108 -20.17 7.55 -20.02
C LEU A 108 -19.48 7.37 -21.36
N GLU A 109 -19.71 6.25 -22.05
CA GLU A 109 -19.22 6.04 -23.42
C GLU A 109 -19.78 7.08 -24.38
N ILE A 110 -21.08 7.39 -24.27
CA ILE A 110 -21.72 8.44 -25.08
C ILE A 110 -21.14 9.82 -24.74
N MET A 111 -20.83 10.10 -23.48
CA MET A 111 -20.13 11.32 -23.07
C MET A 111 -18.76 11.42 -23.74
N ALA A 112 -17.99 10.33 -23.76
CA ALA A 112 -16.69 10.26 -24.41
C ALA A 112 -16.81 10.57 -25.91
N GLN A 113 -17.68 9.85 -26.63
CA GLN A 113 -17.94 10.06 -28.06
C GLN A 113 -18.37 11.50 -28.38
N ARG A 114 -19.24 12.10 -27.55
CA ARG A 114 -19.63 13.51 -27.71
C ARG A 114 -18.46 14.46 -27.54
N TRP A 115 -17.60 14.22 -26.54
CA TRP A 115 -16.41 15.04 -26.34
C TRP A 115 -15.42 14.91 -27.51
N GLU A 116 -15.30 13.73 -28.13
CA GLU A 116 -14.42 13.53 -29.29
C GLU A 116 -14.96 14.21 -30.54
N SER A 117 -16.26 14.10 -30.78
CA SER A 117 -16.96 14.72 -31.91
C SER A 117 -17.15 16.25 -31.79
N ALA A 118 -16.89 16.83 -30.60
CA ALA A 118 -17.06 18.26 -30.37
C ALA A 118 -16.08 19.10 -31.23
N PRO A 119 -16.57 20.15 -31.91
CA PRO A 119 -15.79 20.92 -32.86
C PRO A 119 -14.58 21.58 -32.21
N LEU A 120 -13.43 21.51 -32.90
CA LEU A 120 -12.23 22.23 -32.50
C LEU A 120 -12.31 23.67 -33.00
N SER A 121 -12.10 24.62 -32.10
CA SER A 121 -11.97 26.04 -32.44
C SER A 121 -10.59 26.54 -32.02
N PRO A 122 -9.87 27.28 -32.89
CA PRO A 122 -8.62 27.93 -32.51
C PRO A 122 -8.82 29.06 -31.48
N GLN A 123 -10.06 29.54 -31.28
CA GLN A 123 -10.36 30.70 -30.45
C GLN A 123 -11.22 30.37 -29.22
N ARG A 124 -11.72 29.13 -29.07
CA ARG A 124 -12.59 28.74 -27.96
C ARG A 124 -12.23 27.35 -27.43
N PRO A 125 -12.18 27.17 -26.10
CA PRO A 125 -12.08 25.84 -25.51
C PRO A 125 -13.21 24.94 -25.99
N ARG A 126 -12.88 23.68 -26.26
CA ARG A 126 -13.87 22.66 -26.58
C ARG A 126 -14.84 22.51 -25.41
N THR A 127 -16.12 22.48 -25.71
CA THR A 127 -17.18 22.18 -24.75
C THR A 127 -18.04 21.05 -25.29
N ALA A 128 -18.41 20.12 -24.42
CA ALA A 128 -19.47 19.17 -24.68
C ALA A 128 -20.41 19.13 -23.49
N SER A 129 -21.67 18.86 -23.76
CA SER A 129 -22.71 18.80 -22.75
C SER A 129 -23.70 17.69 -23.06
N MET A 130 -24.37 17.24 -22.01
CA MET A 130 -25.49 16.33 -22.08
C MET A 130 -26.74 17.01 -21.57
N THR A 131 -27.81 16.96 -22.35
CA THR A 131 -29.10 17.51 -21.96
C THR A 131 -30.04 16.42 -21.45
N ARG A 132 -31.02 16.78 -20.63
CA ARG A 132 -32.04 15.85 -20.14
C ARG A 132 -32.79 15.17 -21.28
N ALA A 133 -33.23 15.94 -22.26
CA ALA A 133 -33.92 15.42 -23.45
C ALA A 133 -33.06 14.44 -24.25
N LEU A 134 -31.74 14.63 -24.27
CA LEU A 134 -30.81 13.69 -24.91
C LEU A 134 -30.75 12.37 -24.12
N VAL A 135 -30.61 12.44 -22.79
CA VAL A 135 -30.58 11.24 -21.93
C VAL A 135 -31.90 10.47 -22.04
N GLU A 136 -33.04 11.16 -21.97
CA GLU A 136 -34.36 10.55 -22.16
C GLU A 136 -34.52 9.93 -23.55
N GLY A 137 -34.06 10.62 -24.60
CA GLY A 137 -34.11 10.13 -25.97
C GLY A 137 -33.25 8.88 -26.20
N LEU A 138 -32.06 8.82 -25.60
CA LEU A 138 -31.17 7.67 -25.67
C LEU A 138 -31.71 6.49 -24.86
N ALA A 139 -32.13 6.76 -23.62
CA ALA A 139 -32.80 5.80 -22.75
C ALA A 139 -34.00 5.12 -23.44
N GLY A 140 -34.83 5.90 -24.13
CA GLY A 140 -35.99 5.41 -24.86
C GLY A 140 -35.66 4.65 -26.15
N ARG A 141 -34.62 5.05 -26.89
CA ARG A 141 -34.21 4.40 -28.15
C ARG A 141 -33.54 3.05 -27.93
N GLU A 142 -32.66 2.98 -26.95
CA GLU A 142 -31.86 1.79 -26.69
C GLU A 142 -32.56 0.81 -25.72
N ARG A 143 -33.76 1.18 -25.21
CA ARG A 143 -34.49 0.46 -24.15
C ARG A 143 -33.63 0.15 -22.92
N ILE A 144 -32.60 0.96 -22.71
CA ILE A 144 -31.64 0.74 -21.60
C ILE A 144 -32.31 1.12 -20.29
N ALA A 145 -33.13 2.17 -20.27
CA ALA A 145 -33.86 2.53 -19.07
C ALA A 145 -35.10 1.66 -18.87
N GLN A 146 -35.09 0.88 -17.78
CA GLN A 146 -36.23 0.04 -17.39
C GLN A 146 -37.29 0.84 -16.62
N ARG A 147 -36.94 2.02 -16.10
CA ARG A 147 -37.85 2.91 -15.35
C ARG A 147 -37.78 4.34 -15.88
N SER A 148 -38.92 5.02 -15.91
CA SER A 148 -39.04 6.42 -16.36
C SER A 148 -38.28 7.43 -15.49
N CYS A 149 -37.96 7.08 -14.25
CA CYS A 149 -37.25 7.94 -13.30
C CYS A 149 -35.72 7.99 -13.50
N TRP A 150 -35.11 7.04 -14.22
CA TRP A 150 -33.64 6.93 -14.33
C TRP A 150 -32.96 8.16 -14.94
N PRO A 151 -33.49 8.81 -15.99
CA PRO A 151 -32.93 10.07 -16.46
C PRO A 151 -32.93 11.15 -15.36
N GLY A 152 -33.92 11.17 -14.47
CA GLY A 152 -33.97 12.08 -13.33
C GLY A 152 -32.84 11.86 -12.32
N TRP A 153 -32.46 10.60 -12.09
CA TRP A 153 -31.42 10.21 -11.13
C TRP A 153 -29.99 10.36 -11.66
N PHE A 154 -29.82 10.52 -12.98
CA PHE A 154 -28.51 10.57 -13.65
C PHE A 154 -27.51 11.58 -13.03
N PRO A 155 -27.87 12.84 -12.72
CA PRO A 155 -26.94 13.78 -12.08
C PRO A 155 -26.54 13.34 -10.67
N THR A 156 -27.48 12.74 -9.93
CA THR A 156 -27.25 12.28 -8.56
C THR A 156 -26.23 11.13 -8.54
N ALA A 157 -26.27 10.25 -9.54
CA ALA A 157 -25.26 9.21 -9.71
C ALA A 157 -23.88 9.79 -10.00
N LEU A 158 -23.78 10.78 -10.89
CA LEU A 158 -22.51 11.39 -11.27
C LEU A 158 -21.92 12.32 -10.20
N ALA A 159 -22.75 12.92 -9.33
CA ALA A 159 -22.31 13.95 -8.37
C ALA A 159 -21.20 13.48 -7.41
N ARG A 160 -21.07 12.17 -7.22
CA ARG A 160 -20.08 11.53 -6.35
C ARG A 160 -19.05 10.70 -7.08
N GLU A 161 -19.09 10.70 -8.41
CA GLU A 161 -18.05 10.07 -9.21
C GLU A 161 -16.84 11.00 -9.35
N PRO A 162 -15.62 10.44 -9.30
CA PRO A 162 -14.40 11.12 -9.68
C PRO A 162 -14.54 11.92 -10.99
N PHE A 163 -13.98 13.13 -11.05
CA PHE A 163 -14.03 14.06 -12.19
C PHE A 163 -15.40 14.70 -12.50
N PHE A 164 -16.48 14.15 -11.94
CA PHE A 164 -17.83 14.71 -11.98
C PHE A 164 -18.24 15.36 -10.63
N ALA A 165 -17.38 15.22 -9.61
CA ALA A 165 -17.49 15.89 -8.32
C ALA A 165 -17.65 17.41 -8.48
N GLY A 166 -18.74 17.96 -7.93
CA GLY A 166 -19.13 19.37 -8.07
C GLY A 166 -20.43 19.60 -8.85
N LEU A 167 -21.03 18.55 -9.43
CA LEU A 167 -22.37 18.58 -10.04
C LEU A 167 -23.53 18.65 -9.02
N GLU A 168 -23.24 18.66 -7.71
CA GLU A 168 -24.19 18.72 -6.59
C GLU A 168 -25.23 19.86 -6.62
N ARG A 169 -25.12 20.81 -7.54
CA ARG A 169 -26.03 21.97 -7.66
C ARG A 169 -27.13 21.82 -8.72
N ALA A 170 -27.30 20.66 -9.33
CA ALA A 170 -28.46 20.42 -10.18
C ALA A 170 -29.70 20.13 -9.32
N GLY A 171 -30.45 21.19 -8.98
CA GLY A 171 -31.75 21.08 -8.30
C GLY A 171 -32.79 20.32 -9.12
N ALA A 172 -34.04 20.30 -8.62
CA ALA A 172 -35.22 19.53 -9.05
C ALA A 172 -35.47 19.32 -10.56
N THR A 173 -34.89 20.13 -11.44
CA THR A 173 -34.97 19.98 -12.90
C THR A 173 -33.62 20.28 -13.51
N TRP A 174 -32.76 19.27 -13.56
CA TRP A 174 -31.52 19.37 -14.31
C TRP A 174 -31.85 19.40 -15.82
N GLU A 175 -31.28 20.36 -16.55
CA GLU A 175 -31.50 20.48 -18.00
C GLU A 175 -30.25 20.13 -18.80
N THR A 176 -29.07 20.52 -18.31
CA THR A 176 -27.79 20.33 -19.00
C THR A 176 -26.67 20.06 -17.99
N ILE A 177 -25.84 19.06 -18.28
CA ILE A 177 -24.61 18.72 -17.55
C ILE A 177 -23.43 18.98 -18.49
N SER A 178 -22.40 19.68 -17.99
CA SER A 178 -21.14 19.81 -18.71
C SER A 178 -20.38 18.49 -18.64
N VAL A 179 -19.91 18.00 -19.79
CA VAL A 179 -19.06 16.81 -19.85
C VAL A 179 -17.62 17.27 -19.61
N PRO A 180 -16.89 16.71 -18.62
CA PRO A 180 -15.49 17.04 -18.40
C PRO A 180 -14.61 16.40 -19.48
N ARG A 181 -13.39 16.92 -19.67
CA ARG A 181 -12.42 16.36 -20.63
C ARG A 181 -12.05 14.92 -20.27
N GLU A 182 -12.04 14.64 -18.98
CA GLU A 182 -11.69 13.37 -18.36
C GLU A 182 -12.67 12.25 -18.75
N ALA A 183 -13.89 12.60 -19.19
CA ALA A 183 -14.85 11.63 -19.72
C ALA A 183 -14.30 10.84 -20.92
N ARG A 184 -13.32 11.38 -21.66
CA ARG A 184 -12.64 10.68 -22.77
C ARG A 184 -11.94 9.40 -22.34
N ALA A 185 -11.50 9.31 -21.08
CA ALA A 185 -10.81 8.14 -20.61
C ALA A 185 -11.72 6.91 -20.56
N TYR A 186 -13.05 7.12 -20.54
CA TYR A 186 -14.03 6.04 -20.55
C TYR A 186 -14.45 5.61 -21.96
N ALA A 187 -13.71 6.01 -23.00
CA ALA A 187 -13.96 5.58 -24.37
C ALA A 187 -13.71 4.07 -24.54
N GLY A 188 -14.69 3.35 -25.06
CA GLY A 188 -14.64 1.90 -25.26
C GLY A 188 -14.99 1.07 -24.03
N ILE A 189 -15.50 1.68 -22.95
CA ILE A 189 -15.91 0.98 -21.73
C ILE A 189 -17.42 0.73 -21.77
N ASP A 190 -17.81 -0.52 -21.63
CA ASP A 190 -19.20 -0.96 -21.65
C ASP A 190 -19.68 -1.65 -20.36
N ASP A 191 -18.77 -1.89 -19.41
CA ASP A 191 -19.07 -2.54 -18.14
C ASP A 191 -18.49 -1.81 -16.92
N ILE A 192 -18.95 -2.24 -15.74
CA ILE A 192 -18.53 -1.64 -14.47
C ILE A 192 -17.08 -1.98 -14.11
N ASP A 193 -16.60 -3.15 -14.50
CA ASP A 193 -15.24 -3.59 -14.15
C ASP A 193 -14.21 -2.74 -14.90
N GLY A 194 -14.42 -2.50 -16.21
CA GLY A 194 -13.61 -1.59 -17.01
C GLY A 194 -13.70 -0.14 -16.53
N TYR A 195 -14.88 0.31 -16.06
CA TYR A 195 -15.03 1.61 -15.40
C TYR A 195 -14.13 1.72 -14.15
N VAL A 196 -14.17 0.70 -13.27
CA VAL A 196 -13.39 0.68 -12.03
C VAL A 196 -11.90 0.57 -12.30
N GLU A 197 -11.46 -0.27 -13.24
CA GLU A 197 -10.05 -0.39 -13.63
C GLU A 197 -9.52 0.94 -14.16
N THR A 198 -10.26 1.58 -15.07
CA THR A 198 -9.91 2.90 -15.60
C THR A 198 -9.88 3.95 -14.50
N LEU A 199 -10.81 3.89 -13.55
CA LEU A 199 -10.83 4.77 -12.39
C LEU A 199 -9.64 4.51 -11.46
N GLU A 200 -9.25 3.27 -11.21
CA GLU A 200 -8.05 2.91 -10.44
C GLU A 200 -6.78 3.42 -11.14
N GLU A 201 -6.68 3.33 -12.47
CA GLU A 201 -5.57 3.89 -13.25
C GLU A 201 -5.51 5.42 -13.20
N LEU A 202 -6.64 6.10 -13.39
CA LEU A 202 -6.74 7.56 -13.37
C LEU A 202 -6.54 8.15 -11.96
N THR A 203 -6.92 7.39 -10.92
CA THR A 203 -6.80 7.79 -9.52
C THR A 203 -5.57 7.22 -8.83
N ALA A 204 -4.81 6.37 -9.53
CA ALA A 204 -3.50 5.94 -9.09
C ALA A 204 -2.73 7.21 -8.79
N VAL A 205 -2.42 7.41 -7.51
CA VAL A 205 -1.45 8.42 -7.10
C VAL A 205 -0.22 8.07 -7.92
N PRO A 206 0.26 8.94 -8.84
CA PRO A 206 1.52 8.68 -9.49
C PRO A 206 2.46 8.39 -8.34
N HIS A 207 3.09 7.21 -8.36
CA HIS A 207 4.06 6.87 -7.35
C HIS A 207 5.17 7.91 -7.55
N VAL A 208 5.01 9.07 -6.90
CA VAL A 208 6.10 9.98 -6.64
C VAL A 208 6.97 9.05 -5.83
N PRO A 209 8.10 8.54 -6.38
CA PRO A 209 9.04 7.86 -5.53
C PRO A 209 9.24 8.87 -4.40
N VAL A 210 8.87 8.50 -3.17
CA VAL A 210 9.17 9.32 -2.00
C VAL A 210 10.62 9.64 -2.21
N ALA A 211 10.93 10.90 -2.54
CA ALA A 211 12.31 11.28 -2.75
C ALA A 211 12.98 10.80 -1.47
N PRO A 212 13.92 9.83 -1.54
CA PRO A 212 14.44 9.20 -0.36
C PRO A 212 14.83 10.36 0.53
N SER A 213 14.22 10.43 1.73
CA SER A 213 14.54 11.46 2.71
C SER A 213 16.04 11.57 2.69
N THR A 214 16.60 12.75 2.34
CA THR A 214 18.02 12.87 2.02
C THR A 214 18.80 12.02 3.01
N PRO A 215 19.40 10.89 2.58
CA PRO A 215 19.76 9.83 3.50
C PRO A 215 20.65 10.43 4.56
N SER A 216 20.23 10.29 5.82
CA SER A 216 21.01 10.83 6.91
C SER A 216 22.37 10.13 6.87
N PRO A 217 23.48 10.87 7.00
CA PRO A 217 24.79 10.26 7.22
C PRO A 217 24.77 9.21 8.34
N LEU A 218 23.83 9.31 9.29
CA LEU A 218 23.71 8.43 10.43
C LEU A 218 22.78 7.22 10.21
N ASP A 219 22.15 7.05 9.04
CA ASP A 219 21.15 5.99 8.82
C ASP A 219 21.71 4.58 9.03
N LEU A 220 22.94 4.31 8.56
CA LEU A 220 23.59 3.02 8.77
C LEU A 220 23.87 2.74 10.25
N VAL A 221 24.35 3.75 10.98
CA VAL A 221 24.64 3.62 12.42
C VAL A 221 23.34 3.45 13.20
N GLY A 222 22.31 4.21 12.85
CA GLY A 222 20.97 4.09 13.43
C GLY A 222 20.38 2.69 13.19
N ALA A 223 20.48 2.14 11.98
CA ALA A 223 20.00 0.80 11.68
C ALA A 223 20.68 -0.29 12.52
N LEU A 224 21.99 -0.17 12.75
CA LEU A 224 22.74 -1.07 13.64
C LEU A 224 22.24 -0.96 15.09
N ASP A 225 22.09 0.25 15.61
CA ASP A 225 21.63 0.48 16.98
C ASP A 225 20.20 0.01 17.21
N TYR A 226 19.29 0.25 16.26
CA TYR A 226 17.91 -0.23 16.37
C TYR A 226 17.82 -1.75 16.38
N LEU A 227 18.55 -2.43 15.51
CA LEU A 227 18.60 -3.89 15.54
C LEU A 227 19.22 -4.41 16.83
N ASP A 228 20.30 -3.78 17.33
CA ASP A 228 20.91 -4.15 18.62
C ASP A 228 19.93 -3.99 19.79
N ALA A 229 19.13 -2.92 19.80
CA ALA A 229 18.13 -2.66 20.82
C ALA A 229 17.02 -3.72 20.82
N ILE A 230 16.45 -4.04 19.66
CA ILE A 230 15.44 -5.09 19.53
C ILE A 230 16.02 -6.46 19.88
N TRP A 231 17.25 -6.75 19.45
CA TRP A 231 17.92 -8.00 19.79
C TRP A 231 18.11 -8.18 21.30
N ARG A 232 18.50 -7.10 22.01
CA ARG A 232 18.59 -7.12 23.48
C ARG A 232 17.26 -7.42 24.15
N LEU A 233 16.15 -6.94 23.59
CA LEU A 233 14.82 -7.25 24.11
C LEU A 233 14.47 -8.72 23.91
N ALA A 234 14.83 -9.30 22.75
CA ALA A 234 14.55 -10.69 22.42
C ALA A 234 15.46 -11.71 23.15
N HIS A 235 16.69 -11.31 23.54
CA HIS A 235 17.73 -12.25 24.00
C HIS A 235 18.39 -11.85 25.34
N ASP A 236 17.58 -11.60 26.37
CA ASP A 236 18.02 -11.37 27.77
C ASP A 236 19.05 -10.23 27.92
N LYS A 237 18.83 -9.10 27.25
CA LYS A 237 19.70 -7.91 27.27
C LYS A 237 21.11 -8.14 26.74
N LYS A 238 21.37 -9.26 26.05
CA LYS A 238 22.65 -9.51 25.38
C LYS A 238 22.68 -8.73 24.06
N GLY A 239 23.65 -7.83 23.91
CA GLY A 239 23.86 -7.09 22.66
C GLY A 239 24.30 -8.00 21.51
N LEU A 240 23.86 -7.65 20.31
CA LEU A 240 24.22 -8.29 19.05
C LEU A 240 25.55 -7.76 18.51
N PHE A 241 25.74 -6.44 18.49
CA PHE A 241 26.93 -5.85 17.90
C PHE A 241 27.99 -5.49 18.94
N SER A 242 29.25 -5.64 18.55
CA SER A 242 30.40 -5.05 19.22
C SER A 242 30.95 -3.96 18.31
N TYR A 243 30.93 -2.74 18.81
CA TYR A 243 31.45 -1.60 18.07
C TYR A 243 32.98 -1.50 18.26
N PRO A 244 33.75 -1.24 17.18
CA PRO A 244 35.17 -0.93 17.29
C PRO A 244 35.37 0.47 17.91
N SER A 245 36.56 1.07 17.76
CA SER A 245 36.81 2.42 18.26
C SER A 245 35.80 3.44 17.71
N ALA A 246 35.49 4.48 18.49
CA ALA A 246 34.54 5.54 18.11
C ALA A 246 34.88 6.17 16.75
N GLU A 247 36.17 6.34 16.44
CA GLU A 247 36.64 6.82 15.15
C GLU A 247 36.22 5.90 13.98
N ARG A 248 36.36 4.58 14.13
CA ARG A 248 36.02 3.60 13.09
C ARG A 248 34.51 3.55 12.84
N VAL A 249 33.71 3.70 13.88
CA VAL A 249 32.25 3.79 13.77
C VAL A 249 31.84 5.09 13.10
N ALA A 250 32.42 6.23 13.50
CA ALA A 250 32.12 7.53 12.90
C ALA A 250 32.43 7.57 11.40
N LYS A 251 33.47 6.87 10.93
CA LYS A 251 33.80 6.77 9.50
C LYS A 251 32.69 6.14 8.65
N LEU A 252 31.81 5.32 9.23
CA LEU A 252 30.69 4.73 8.50
C LEU A 252 29.67 5.77 8.03
N ALA A 253 29.60 6.91 8.71
CA ALA A 253 28.62 7.96 8.41
C ALA A 253 28.97 8.79 7.17
N TYR A 254 30.25 8.81 6.77
CA TYR A 254 30.73 9.69 5.71
C TYR A 254 31.11 8.89 4.45
N PRO A 255 30.83 9.40 3.25
CA PRO A 255 31.26 8.76 2.01
C PRO A 255 32.80 8.73 1.91
N PRO A 256 33.40 7.67 1.33
CA PRO A 256 34.84 7.62 1.04
C PRO A 256 35.20 8.49 -0.16
N ASN A 257 36.37 9.11 -0.11
CA ASN A 257 36.94 9.85 -1.25
C ASN A 257 38.01 9.05 -2.02
N THR A 258 38.52 7.96 -1.44
CA THR A 258 39.57 7.13 -2.04
C THR A 258 39.28 5.65 -1.85
N THR A 259 39.96 4.80 -2.62
CA THR A 259 39.85 3.34 -2.51
C THR A 259 40.31 2.81 -1.15
N ASP A 260 41.36 3.39 -0.58
CA ASP A 260 41.85 3.03 0.77
C ASP A 260 40.83 3.39 1.84
N GLU A 261 40.18 4.55 1.68
CA GLU A 261 39.10 5.01 2.53
C GLU A 261 37.85 4.11 2.46
N LEU A 262 37.52 3.60 1.27
CA LEU A 262 36.46 2.61 1.07
C LEU A 262 36.85 1.28 1.75
N GLY A 263 38.09 0.82 1.57
CA GLY A 263 38.61 -0.39 2.22
C GLY A 263 38.59 -0.32 3.75
N ALA A 264 38.92 0.84 4.32
CA ALA A 264 38.84 1.08 5.77
C ALA A 264 37.40 1.01 6.30
N ARG A 265 36.43 1.58 5.57
CA ARG A 265 35.00 1.55 5.93
C ARG A 265 34.41 0.15 5.80
N LEU A 266 34.70 -0.55 4.70
CA LEU A 266 34.35 -1.96 4.51
C LEU A 266 34.91 -2.84 5.63
N SER A 267 36.13 -2.56 6.09
CA SER A 267 36.74 -3.28 7.20
C SER A 267 36.03 -3.03 8.53
N ALA A 268 35.65 -1.78 8.82
CA ALA A 268 34.89 -1.44 10.02
C ALA A 268 33.50 -2.09 10.00
N LEU A 269 32.80 -2.04 8.86
CA LEU A 269 31.48 -2.66 8.70
C LEU A 269 31.55 -4.18 8.84
N ALA A 270 32.48 -4.84 8.15
CA ALA A 270 32.62 -6.29 8.21
C ALA A 270 33.00 -6.78 9.63
N GLU A 271 33.79 -5.99 10.38
CA GLU A 271 34.12 -6.28 11.77
C GLU A 271 32.87 -6.23 12.68
N ILE A 272 32.05 -5.19 12.54
CA ILE A 272 30.77 -5.07 13.26
C ILE A 272 29.85 -6.24 12.91
N LEU A 273 29.66 -6.55 11.62
CA LEU A 273 28.80 -7.65 11.20
C LEU A 273 29.30 -9.01 11.70
N ARG A 274 30.61 -9.27 11.68
CA ARG A 274 31.19 -10.52 12.23
C ARG A 274 31.09 -10.61 13.75
N SER A 275 31.02 -9.47 14.45
CA SER A 275 30.77 -9.49 15.89
C SER A 275 29.38 -10.04 16.22
N ALA A 276 28.39 -9.81 15.35
CA ALA A 276 27.04 -10.36 15.48
C ALA A 276 27.04 -11.90 15.47
N GLU A 277 27.77 -12.51 14.55
CA GLU A 277 27.97 -13.97 14.53
C GLU A 277 28.58 -14.47 15.85
N THR A 278 29.57 -13.76 16.39
CA THR A 278 30.24 -14.12 17.64
C THR A 278 29.28 -14.03 18.83
N ARG A 279 28.44 -12.98 18.87
CA ARG A 279 27.45 -12.77 19.93
C ARG A 279 26.29 -13.76 19.83
N ALA A 280 25.82 -14.07 18.62
CA ALA A 280 24.79 -15.10 18.38
C ALA A 280 25.25 -16.47 18.89
N ARG A 281 26.52 -16.85 18.68
CA ARG A 281 27.10 -18.09 19.26
C ARG A 281 27.06 -18.10 20.78
N ALA A 282 27.30 -16.95 21.42
CA ALA A 282 27.26 -16.81 22.86
C ALA A 282 25.83 -16.93 23.41
N VAL A 283 24.81 -16.44 22.66
CA VAL A 283 23.39 -16.64 22.99
C VAL A 283 23.05 -18.14 22.99
N ARG A 284 23.49 -18.88 21.97
CA ARG A 284 23.20 -20.33 21.83
C ARG A 284 24.04 -21.24 22.74
N GLY A 285 24.91 -20.69 23.58
CA GLY A 285 25.77 -21.48 24.49
C GLY A 285 26.85 -22.33 23.79
N ARG A 286 27.05 -22.21 22.47
CA ARG A 286 28.11 -22.94 21.75
C ARG A 286 29.47 -22.26 21.98
N ARG A 287 30.14 -22.59 23.10
CA ARG A 287 31.59 -22.37 23.27
C ARG A 287 32.38 -23.42 22.49
N GLY A 288 32.22 -23.42 21.16
CA GLY A 288 32.91 -24.34 20.27
C GLY A 288 33.87 -23.59 19.35
N ARG A 289 35.15 -23.98 19.38
CA ARG A 289 36.25 -23.55 18.47
C ARG A 289 36.06 -24.08 17.04
N GLY A 290 34.82 -24.09 16.54
CA GLY A 290 34.50 -24.40 15.15
C GLY A 290 34.81 -23.18 14.29
N ARG A 291 35.91 -23.24 13.53
CA ARG A 291 36.15 -22.30 12.43
C ARG A 291 34.91 -22.35 11.54
N PRO A 292 34.18 -21.23 11.31
CA PRO A 292 33.05 -21.27 10.39
C PRO A 292 33.50 -21.90 9.08
N GLY A 293 32.68 -22.79 8.52
CA GLY A 293 32.91 -23.29 7.17
C GLY A 293 33.10 -22.08 6.25
N ARG A 294 34.04 -22.19 5.29
CA ARG A 294 34.47 -21.09 4.40
C ARG A 294 33.31 -20.39 3.66
N ASP A 295 32.11 -20.94 3.70
CA ASP A 295 31.00 -20.54 2.84
C ASP A 295 29.96 -19.60 3.48
N ARG A 296 29.84 -19.49 4.82
CA ARG A 296 28.83 -18.60 5.45
C ARG A 296 29.36 -17.92 6.72
N SER A 297 29.58 -16.62 6.64
CA SER A 297 30.18 -15.82 7.72
C SER A 297 29.19 -15.47 8.83
N LEU A 298 27.88 -15.58 8.58
CA LEU A 298 26.80 -15.24 9.51
C LEU A 298 25.86 -16.43 9.79
N ALA A 299 26.35 -17.66 9.66
CA ALA A 299 25.53 -18.86 9.76
C ALA A 299 24.82 -19.02 11.12
N THR A 300 25.50 -18.75 12.23
CA THR A 300 24.89 -18.88 13.56
C THR A 300 23.89 -17.77 13.81
N LEU A 301 24.20 -16.55 13.34
CA LEU A 301 23.24 -15.44 13.37
C LEU A 301 21.95 -15.81 12.63
N ALA A 302 22.08 -16.39 11.43
CA ALA A 302 20.94 -16.84 10.64
C ALA A 302 20.09 -17.86 11.39
N GLU A 303 20.73 -18.87 11.98
CA GLU A 303 20.03 -19.91 12.76
C GLU A 303 19.28 -19.30 13.95
N VAL A 304 19.93 -18.45 14.74
CA VAL A 304 19.28 -17.81 15.90
C VAL A 304 18.14 -16.88 15.46
N ALA A 305 18.32 -16.11 14.39
CA ALA A 305 17.25 -15.26 13.86
C ALA A 305 16.04 -16.09 13.38
N LEU A 306 16.28 -17.19 12.68
CA LEU A 306 15.22 -18.09 12.19
C LEU A 306 14.52 -18.89 13.30
N GLU A 307 15.20 -19.16 14.42
CA GLU A 307 14.61 -19.70 15.64
C GLU A 307 13.73 -18.65 16.37
N THR A 308 13.98 -17.36 16.14
CA THR A 308 13.20 -16.27 16.75
C THR A 308 11.91 -15.98 15.97
N VAL A 309 11.96 -16.00 14.64
CA VAL A 309 10.84 -15.54 13.78
C VAL A 309 9.85 -16.64 13.41
N GLY A 310 8.59 -16.26 13.13
CA GLY A 310 7.55 -17.15 12.58
C GLY A 310 7.84 -17.60 11.15
N GLU A 311 7.06 -18.55 10.62
CA GLU A 311 7.32 -19.14 9.29
C GLU A 311 7.25 -18.13 8.15
N GLU A 312 6.32 -17.18 8.22
CA GLU A 312 6.12 -16.12 7.21
C GLU A 312 7.35 -15.20 7.06
N GLY A 313 8.08 -14.95 8.16
CA GLY A 313 9.25 -14.07 8.17
C GLY A 313 10.57 -14.74 7.76
N ARG A 314 10.61 -16.08 7.65
CA ARG A 314 11.85 -16.84 7.46
C ARG A 314 12.59 -16.49 6.17
N ASP A 315 11.87 -16.29 5.07
CA ASP A 315 12.51 -16.01 3.79
C ASP A 315 13.09 -14.59 3.74
N ARG A 316 12.37 -13.59 4.30
CA ARG A 316 12.91 -12.23 4.47
C ARG A 316 14.16 -12.21 5.33
N VAL A 317 14.21 -12.99 6.42
CA VAL A 317 15.41 -13.13 7.26
C VAL A 317 16.58 -13.73 6.48
N LYS A 318 16.36 -14.79 5.70
CA LYS A 318 17.44 -15.42 4.89
C LYS A 318 18.01 -14.44 3.87
N ASP A 319 17.15 -13.71 3.18
CA ASP A 319 17.56 -12.73 2.18
C ASP A 319 18.36 -11.58 2.81
N ALA A 320 17.91 -11.08 3.97
CA ALA A 320 18.63 -10.07 4.71
C ALA A 320 20.02 -10.55 5.15
N ILE A 321 20.14 -11.78 5.67
CA ILE A 321 21.45 -12.35 6.03
C ILE A 321 22.35 -12.47 4.81
N ALA A 322 21.83 -12.94 3.66
CA ALA A 322 22.61 -13.07 2.44
C ALA A 322 23.21 -11.73 1.98
N VAL A 323 22.46 -10.63 2.09
CA VAL A 323 22.94 -9.27 1.81
C VAL A 323 24.08 -8.86 2.76
N LEU A 324 23.96 -9.16 4.05
CA LEU A 324 25.02 -8.87 5.02
C LEU A 324 26.28 -9.73 4.78
N GLU A 325 26.12 -10.98 4.35
CA GLU A 325 27.25 -11.83 3.96
C GLU A 325 27.94 -11.33 2.68
N ASP A 326 27.18 -10.81 1.72
CA ASP A 326 27.73 -10.18 0.51
C ASP A 326 28.55 -8.92 0.84
N ALA A 327 28.09 -8.10 1.79
CA ALA A 327 28.86 -6.96 2.27
C ALA A 327 30.20 -7.38 2.90
N ILE A 328 30.23 -8.49 3.65
CA ILE A 328 31.47 -9.07 4.20
C ILE A 328 32.37 -9.60 3.06
N ALA A 329 31.79 -10.26 2.07
CA ALA A 329 32.54 -10.84 0.95
C ALA A 329 33.24 -9.77 0.09
N LEU A 330 32.62 -8.61 -0.09
CA LEU A 330 33.25 -7.47 -0.80
C LEU A 330 34.55 -7.02 -0.13
N ARG A 331 34.59 -7.02 1.20
CA ARG A 331 35.81 -6.69 1.97
C ARG A 331 36.90 -7.74 1.77
N ASP A 332 36.53 -9.02 1.73
CA ASP A 332 37.50 -10.11 1.72
C ASP A 332 38.30 -10.19 0.40
N ALA A 333 37.73 -9.78 -0.72
CA ALA A 333 38.49 -9.68 -1.98
C ALA A 333 39.55 -8.58 -2.00
N GLY A 334 39.43 -7.55 -1.16
CA GLY A 334 40.48 -6.53 -1.00
C GLY A 334 41.72 -7.06 -0.27
N GLN A 335 41.63 -8.20 0.43
CA GLN A 335 42.71 -8.75 1.27
C GLN A 335 43.28 -10.08 0.77
N HIS A 336 42.54 -10.81 -0.06
CA HIS A 336 42.85 -12.18 -0.45
C HIS A 336 42.56 -12.38 -1.94
N ALA A 337 43.60 -12.65 -2.74
CA ALA A 337 43.48 -12.83 -4.20
C ALA A 337 42.56 -14.01 -4.58
N ASP A 338 42.47 -15.03 -3.74
CA ASP A 338 41.58 -16.19 -3.86
C ASP A 338 40.10 -15.87 -3.57
N ALA A 339 39.80 -14.73 -2.95
CA ALA A 339 38.43 -14.29 -2.68
C ALA A 339 37.80 -13.45 -3.80
N ALA A 340 38.55 -13.13 -4.87
CA ALA A 340 38.11 -12.27 -5.95
C ALA A 340 36.83 -12.76 -6.69
N PRO A 341 36.67 -14.06 -7.06
CA PRO A 341 35.44 -14.52 -7.72
C PRO A 341 34.18 -14.35 -6.85
N ARG A 342 34.33 -14.50 -5.53
CA ARG A 342 33.23 -14.37 -4.57
C ARG A 342 32.78 -12.92 -4.44
N ALA A 343 33.72 -11.98 -4.40
CA ALA A 343 33.37 -10.56 -4.35
C ALA A 343 32.77 -10.05 -5.67
N VAL A 344 33.17 -10.57 -6.82
CA VAL A 344 32.51 -10.24 -8.10
C VAL A 344 31.04 -10.69 -8.07
N ALA A 345 30.77 -11.90 -7.58
CA ALA A 345 29.40 -12.38 -7.43
C ALA A 345 28.58 -11.57 -6.41
N ALA A 346 29.18 -11.20 -5.28
CA ALA A 346 28.57 -10.36 -4.27
C ALA A 346 28.27 -8.94 -4.80
N ALA A 347 29.22 -8.32 -5.51
CA ALA A 347 29.05 -7.01 -6.14
C ALA A 347 27.87 -7.03 -7.13
N LYS A 348 27.80 -8.07 -7.97
CA LYS A 348 26.67 -8.27 -8.90
C LYS A 348 25.33 -8.38 -8.19
N ARG A 349 25.24 -9.14 -7.09
CA ARG A 349 24.00 -9.28 -6.29
C ARG A 349 23.59 -7.97 -5.61
N LEU A 350 24.56 -7.19 -5.15
CA LEU A 350 24.34 -5.89 -4.52
C LEU A 350 24.03 -4.77 -5.54
N GLY A 351 24.26 -5.02 -6.84
CA GLY A 351 24.11 -4.02 -7.90
C GLY A 351 25.24 -2.99 -7.93
N ILE A 352 26.45 -3.42 -7.53
CA ILE A 352 27.65 -2.61 -7.46
C ILE A 352 28.57 -3.00 -8.62
N ASP A 353 29.08 -2.01 -9.35
CA ASP A 353 30.06 -2.23 -10.41
C ASP A 353 31.41 -2.68 -9.82
N TYR A 354 32.04 -3.67 -10.48
CA TYR A 354 33.34 -4.19 -10.09
C TYR A 354 34.30 -4.21 -11.30
N PRO A 355 35.54 -3.70 -11.18
CA PRO A 355 36.15 -3.08 -10.00
C PRO A 355 35.51 -1.73 -9.62
N PHE A 356 35.67 -1.30 -8.36
CA PHE A 356 35.05 -0.08 -7.85
C PHE A 356 35.59 1.18 -8.55
N GLY A 357 34.83 1.72 -9.50
CA GLY A 357 35.20 2.95 -10.22
C GLY A 357 34.87 4.20 -9.39
N ASP A 358 33.61 4.36 -9.02
CA ASP A 358 33.14 5.44 -8.13
C ASP A 358 33.00 4.90 -6.70
N VAL A 359 33.98 5.20 -5.85
CA VAL A 359 34.04 4.73 -4.47
C VAL A 359 32.91 5.30 -3.60
N ALA A 360 32.45 6.52 -3.88
CA ALA A 360 31.38 7.17 -3.13
C ALA A 360 30.01 6.57 -3.49
N ALA A 361 29.74 6.40 -4.80
CA ALA A 361 28.53 5.74 -5.27
C ALA A 361 28.48 4.27 -4.83
N THR A 362 29.62 3.57 -4.87
CA THR A 362 29.77 2.20 -4.34
C THR A 362 29.38 2.11 -2.87
N TRP A 363 29.91 3.03 -2.05
CA TRP A 363 29.58 3.07 -0.62
C TRP A 363 28.10 3.36 -0.40
N ALA A 364 27.52 4.35 -1.10
CA ALA A 364 26.10 4.70 -0.97
C ALA A 364 25.17 3.53 -1.36
N MET A 365 25.50 2.80 -2.43
CA MET A 365 24.74 1.61 -2.85
C MET A 365 24.82 0.51 -1.77
N LEU A 366 26.03 0.25 -1.28
CA LEU A 366 26.25 -0.76 -0.24
C LEU A 366 25.52 -0.41 1.05
N THR A 367 25.65 0.81 1.55
CA THR A 367 25.00 1.23 2.81
C THR A 367 23.50 1.14 2.69
N ARG A 368 22.90 1.54 1.56
CA ARG A 368 21.47 1.37 1.30
C ARG A 368 21.03 -0.09 1.45
N ARG A 369 21.72 -1.02 0.78
CA ARG A 369 21.40 -2.45 0.85
C ARG A 369 21.54 -3.02 2.26
N VAL A 370 22.58 -2.60 2.97
CA VAL A 370 22.82 -3.05 4.35
C VAL A 370 21.76 -2.49 5.30
N ILE A 371 21.36 -1.22 5.15
CA ILE A 371 20.27 -0.61 5.93
C ILE A 371 18.96 -1.35 5.69
N GLU A 372 18.61 -1.64 4.43
CA GLU A 372 17.43 -2.43 4.06
C GLU A 372 17.44 -3.81 4.75
N ALA A 373 18.57 -4.52 4.71
CA ALA A 373 18.73 -5.83 5.34
C ALA A 373 18.63 -5.77 6.88
N LEU A 374 19.29 -4.82 7.52
CA LEU A 374 19.21 -4.63 8.99
C LEU A 374 17.78 -4.29 9.42
N SER A 375 17.06 -3.48 8.63
CA SER A 375 15.68 -3.09 8.91
C SER A 375 14.71 -4.26 8.77
N ALA A 376 14.89 -5.09 7.74
CA ALA A 376 14.12 -6.32 7.57
C ALA A 376 14.33 -7.30 8.74
N LEU A 377 15.57 -7.53 9.17
CA LEU A 377 15.84 -8.36 10.35
C LEU A 377 15.16 -7.81 11.61
N ARG A 378 15.22 -6.48 11.80
CA ARG A 378 14.61 -5.81 12.95
C ARG A 378 13.09 -6.00 12.97
N GLU A 379 12.43 -5.77 11.84
CA GLU A 379 10.97 -5.87 11.72
C GLU A 379 10.47 -7.27 12.07
N GLU A 380 11.10 -8.30 11.52
CA GLU A 380 10.70 -9.70 11.77
C GLU A 380 10.95 -10.13 13.22
N ILE A 381 12.07 -9.71 13.81
CA ILE A 381 12.38 -10.01 15.22
C ILE A 381 11.45 -9.25 16.17
N ASP A 382 11.14 -7.98 15.89
CA ASP A 382 10.20 -7.17 16.70
C ASP A 382 8.78 -7.76 16.63
N ALA A 383 8.29 -8.11 15.43
CA ALA A 383 7.00 -8.76 15.24
C ALA A 383 6.90 -10.05 16.08
N ALA A 384 7.89 -10.94 15.96
CA ALA A 384 7.93 -12.18 16.74
C ALA A 384 8.04 -11.94 18.26
N THR A 385 8.74 -10.89 18.68
CA THR A 385 8.85 -10.53 20.11
C THR A 385 7.52 -10.03 20.65
N ARG A 386 6.76 -9.24 19.87
CA ARG A 386 5.43 -8.75 20.25
C ARG A 386 4.41 -9.88 20.31
N GLU A 387 4.42 -10.79 19.35
CA GLU A 387 3.55 -11.98 19.35
C GLU A 387 3.80 -12.88 20.58
N ARG A 388 5.06 -13.08 20.98
CA ARG A 388 5.39 -13.81 22.23
C ARG A 388 4.92 -13.08 23.48
N ALA A 389 4.88 -11.74 23.46
CA ALA A 389 4.40 -10.94 24.60
C ALA A 389 2.86 -10.90 24.70
N THR A 390 2.14 -11.11 23.60
CA THR A 390 0.66 -11.12 23.56
C THR A 390 0.05 -12.51 23.70
N ALA A 391 0.84 -13.59 23.57
CA ALA A 391 0.39 -14.95 23.83
C ALA A 391 -0.03 -15.13 25.32
N PRO A 392 -1.28 -15.56 25.61
CA PRO A 392 -1.75 -15.73 26.98
C PRO A 392 -0.95 -16.81 27.71
N ALA A 393 -0.63 -16.56 29.00
CA ALA A 393 0.12 -17.43 29.89
C ALA A 393 -0.61 -18.75 30.28
N SER A 394 -1.34 -19.40 29.35
CA SER A 394 -2.15 -20.59 29.66
C SER A 394 -1.40 -21.92 29.53
N GLU A 395 -0.15 -21.98 29.06
CA GLU A 395 0.59 -23.24 28.94
C GLU A 395 1.47 -23.60 30.15
N ALA A 396 1.70 -22.68 31.10
CA ALA A 396 2.48 -22.98 32.31
C ALA A 396 1.68 -23.75 33.39
N ALA A 397 0.34 -23.87 33.26
CA ALA A 397 -0.51 -24.54 34.25
C ALA A 397 -0.86 -26.00 33.90
N GLN A 398 -0.49 -26.50 32.71
CA GLN A 398 -0.87 -27.85 32.26
C GLN A 398 0.24 -28.92 32.38
N GLN A 399 1.40 -28.58 32.97
CA GLN A 399 2.45 -29.57 33.29
C GLN A 399 2.63 -29.84 34.79
N GLN A 400 1.66 -29.44 35.61
CA GLN A 400 1.58 -29.84 37.02
C GLN A 400 0.18 -30.35 37.36
N VAL A 401 -0.21 -31.48 36.75
CA VAL A 401 -1.19 -32.41 37.32
C VAL A 401 -0.70 -33.82 37.08
#